data_AF-A0A4Q5P1K9-F1
#
_entry.id   AF-A0A4Q5P1K9-F1
#
_cell.length_a   1.000
_cell.length_b   1.000
_cell.length_c   1.000
_cell.angle_alpha   90.00
_cell.angle_beta   90.00
_cell.angle_gamma   90.00
#
_symmetry.space_group_name_H-M   'P 1'
#
loop_
_entity.id
_entity.type
_entity.pdbx_description
1 polymer ?
#
loop_
_entity_poly.entity_id
_entity_poly.type
_entity_poly.pdbx_seq_one_letter_code
_entity_poly.pdbx_strand_id
1 'polypeptide(L)' 'MKRLLIVPFLLLATPALSQGSHSAANQDACARDTTRFCRAKMNDGDMAILSCLKENRAKLGKACAKVLTDNGQ' A
#
# COMPACT_ATOMS: atom_id res chain seq x y z
N MET A 1 25.33 -9.76 -53.35
CA MET A 1 25.27 -8.66 -52.36
C MET A 1 23.85 -8.66 -51.78
N LYS A 2 23.52 -9.53 -50.83
CA LYS A 2 23.66 -9.32 -49.37
C LYS A 2 22.93 -7.99 -49.00
N ARG A 3 21.74 -7.97 -48.40
CA ARG A 3 21.36 -8.53 -47.10
C ARG A 3 19.84 -8.70 -47.03
N LEU A 4 19.34 -9.93 -47.09
CA LEU A 4 18.04 -10.27 -46.50
C LEU A 4 18.33 -10.64 -45.04
N LEU A 5 18.19 -9.67 -44.14
CA LEU A 5 18.09 -9.93 -42.70
C LEU A 5 16.70 -9.46 -42.28
N ILE A 6 15.73 -10.35 -42.44
CA ILE A 6 14.43 -10.25 -41.79
C ILE A 6 14.71 -10.55 -40.32
N VAL A 7 14.92 -9.50 -39.52
CA VAL A 7 15.04 -9.59 -38.07
C VAL A 7 13.63 -9.87 -37.55
N PRO A 8 13.37 -11.03 -36.93
CA PRO A 8 12.09 -11.22 -36.27
C PRO A 8 12.07 -10.24 -35.09
N PHE A 9 11.11 -9.32 -35.12
CA PHE A 9 10.84 -8.41 -34.02
C PHE A 9 10.27 -9.26 -32.88
N LEU A 10 11.16 -9.91 -32.13
CA LEU A 10 10.85 -10.63 -30.90
C LEU A 10 10.41 -9.60 -29.87
N LEU A 11 9.10 -9.37 -29.82
CA LEU A 11 8.39 -8.70 -28.73
C LEU A 11 8.56 -9.53 -27.45
N LEU A 12 9.66 -9.31 -26.74
CA LEU A 12 9.79 -9.67 -25.34
C LEU A 12 8.99 -8.65 -24.53
N ALA A 13 7.68 -8.87 -24.41
CA ALA A 13 6.87 -8.17 -23.43
C ALA A 13 7.30 -8.65 -22.04
N THR A 14 8.16 -7.88 -21.37
CA THR A 14 8.48 -8.07 -19.96
C THR A 14 7.20 -7.87 -19.15
N PRO A 15 6.72 -8.84 -18.35
CA PRO A 15 5.71 -8.55 -17.35
C PRO A 15 6.33 -7.60 -16.34
N ALA A 16 5.89 -6.34 -16.36
CA ALA A 16 6.15 -5.42 -15.26
C ALA A 16 5.52 -6.03 -14.00
N LEU A 17 6.35 -6.49 -13.06
CA LEU A 17 5.91 -6.83 -11.72
C LEU A 17 5.39 -5.53 -11.09
N SER A 18 4.07 -5.41 -10.99
CA SER A 18 3.39 -4.34 -10.26
C SER A 18 3.82 -4.38 -8.79
N GLN A 19 4.88 -3.66 -8.44
CA GLN A 19 5.31 -3.47 -7.06
C GLN A 19 4.35 -2.52 -6.36
N GLY A 20 3.24 -3.05 -5.86
CA GLY A 20 2.25 -2.31 -5.08
C GLY A 20 2.19 -2.69 -3.60
N SER A 21 3.11 -3.53 -3.11
CA SER A 21 2.97 -4.16 -1.77
C SER A 21 3.92 -3.62 -0.69
N HIS A 22 4.50 -2.43 -0.87
CA HIS A 22 5.41 -1.84 0.13
C HIS A 22 4.73 -1.12 1.31
N SER A 23 3.39 -1.10 1.39
CA SER A 23 2.64 -0.49 2.51
C SER A 23 1.98 -1.48 3.48
N ALA A 24 1.96 -2.78 3.17
CA ALA A 24 1.10 -3.74 3.87
C ALA A 24 1.56 -4.10 5.29
N ALA A 25 2.87 -4.14 5.56
CA ALA A 25 3.38 -4.77 6.79
C ALA A 25 3.06 -4.00 8.09
N ASN A 26 2.99 -2.66 8.04
CA ASN A 26 2.57 -1.84 9.19
C ASN A 26 1.07 -1.53 9.18
N GLN A 27 0.42 -1.68 8.02
CA GLN A 27 -1.03 -1.56 7.91
C GLN A 27 -1.74 -2.79 8.46
N ASP A 28 -1.14 -3.99 8.54
CA ASP A 28 -1.85 -5.21 8.92
C ASP A 28 -2.56 -5.14 10.28
N ALA A 29 -1.92 -4.60 11.32
CA ALA A 29 -2.53 -4.46 12.63
C ALA A 29 -3.67 -3.44 12.65
N CYS A 30 -3.58 -2.42 11.81
CA CYS A 30 -4.56 -1.35 11.69
C CYS A 30 -5.58 -1.58 10.57
N ALA A 31 -5.39 -2.54 9.67
CA ALA A 31 -6.15 -2.66 8.41
C ALA A 31 -7.65 -2.81 8.65
N ARG A 32 -8.03 -3.57 9.69
CA ARG A 32 -9.44 -3.71 10.10
C ARG A 32 -10.02 -2.37 10.58
N ASP A 33 -9.27 -1.65 11.41
CA ASP A 33 -9.71 -0.36 11.94
C ASP A 33 -9.73 0.73 10.87
N THR A 34 -8.75 0.74 9.97
CA THR A 34 -8.69 1.66 8.83
C THR A 34 -9.89 1.45 7.91
N THR A 35 -10.22 0.20 7.59
CA THR A 35 -11.39 -0.12 6.75
C THR A 35 -12.71 0.24 7.42
N ARG A 36 -12.79 0.15 8.76
CA ARG A 36 -14.01 0.39 9.52
C ARG A 36 -14.24 1.87 9.82
N PHE A 37 -13.21 2.61 10.21
CA PHE A 37 -13.30 3.99 10.67
C PHE A 37 -12.74 5.00 9.65
N CYS A 38 -11.74 4.61 8.88
CA CYS A 38 -10.97 5.50 8.00
C CYS A 38 -11.14 5.19 6.52
N ARG A 39 -12.19 4.47 6.12
CA ARG A 39 -12.44 4.08 4.72
C ARG A 39 -12.43 5.27 3.76
N ALA A 40 -12.99 6.39 4.20
CA ALA A 40 -13.01 7.63 3.42
C ALA A 40 -11.61 8.23 3.17
N LYS A 41 -10.63 7.92 4.03
CA LYS A 41 -9.26 8.42 3.95
C LYS A 41 -8.29 7.47 3.25
N MET A 42 -8.74 6.27 2.89
CA MET A 42 -7.89 5.28 2.21
C MET A 42 -7.44 5.74 0.82
N ASN A 43 -8.24 6.56 0.13
CA ASN A 43 -7.87 7.12 -1.18
C ASN A 43 -7.01 8.39 -1.08
N ASP A 44 -6.96 9.01 0.11
CA ASP A 44 -6.19 10.23 0.37
C ASP A 44 -4.71 9.92 0.70
N GLY A 45 -4.37 8.63 0.86
CA GLY A 45 -3.01 8.14 1.13
C GLY A 45 -2.70 7.91 2.61
N ASP A 46 -1.49 7.43 2.87
CA ASP A 46 -1.07 6.97 4.20
C ASP A 46 -1.12 8.06 5.26
N MET A 47 -0.75 9.30 4.95
CA MET A 47 -0.78 10.41 5.91
C MET A 47 -2.20 10.73 6.38
N ALA A 48 -3.19 10.64 5.50
CA ALA A 48 -4.59 10.87 5.82
C ALA A 48 -5.17 9.71 6.65
N ILE A 49 -4.80 8.47 6.32
CA ILE A 49 -5.10 7.28 7.13
C ILE A 49 -4.53 7.48 8.54
N LEU A 50 -3.28 7.91 8.65
CA LEU A 50 -2.55 8.04 9.89
C LEU A 50 -3.14 9.16 10.78
N SER A 51 -3.57 10.28 10.21
CA SER A 51 -4.37 11.30 10.93
C SER A 51 -5.71 10.74 11.41
N CYS A 52 -6.44 10.04 10.54
CA CYS A 52 -7.72 9.45 10.90
C CYS A 52 -7.60 8.41 12.03
N LEU A 53 -6.55 7.59 12.00
CA LEU A 53 -6.25 6.63 13.07
C LEU A 53 -5.94 7.37 14.39
N LYS A 54 -5.16 8.45 14.36
CA LYS A 54 -4.90 9.30 15.54
C LYS A 54 -6.17 9.90 16.12
N GLU A 55 -7.05 10.44 15.28
CA GLU A 55 -8.34 11.01 15.71
C GLU A 55 -9.28 9.95 16.30
N ASN A 56 -9.20 8.71 15.80
CA ASN A 56 -10.04 7.60 16.25
C ASN A 56 -9.36 6.69 17.27
N ARG A 57 -8.21 7.07 17.86
CA ARG A 57 -7.38 6.19 18.70
C ARG A 57 -8.15 5.51 19.84
N ALA A 58 -9.14 6.19 20.41
CA ALA A 58 -10.01 5.65 21.46
C ALA A 58 -10.97 4.54 20.99
N LYS A 59 -11.23 4.45 19.68
CA LYS A 59 -12.13 3.47 19.03
C LYS A 59 -11.37 2.33 18.34
N LEU A 60 -10.05 2.47 18.17
CA LEU A 60 -9.22 1.45 17.52
C LEU A 60 -9.08 0.21 18.41
N GLY A 61 -8.80 -0.93 17.77
CA GLY A 61 -8.44 -2.15 18.47
C GLY A 61 -7.12 -2.01 19.21
N LYS A 62 -6.92 -2.84 20.25
CA LYS A 62 -5.70 -2.86 21.06
C LYS A 62 -4.43 -3.05 20.23
N ALA A 63 -4.51 -3.84 19.15
CA ALA A 63 -3.39 -4.07 18.23
C ALA A 63 -2.97 -2.79 17.51
N CYS A 64 -3.91 -2.09 16.86
CA CYS A 64 -3.61 -0.85 16.15
C CYS A 64 -3.20 0.27 17.11
N ALA A 65 -3.87 0.40 18.26
CA ALA A 65 -3.49 1.38 19.28
C ALA A 65 -2.06 1.15 19.81
N LYS A 66 -1.66 -0.12 19.99
CA LYS A 66 -0.29 -0.48 20.37
C LYS A 66 0.71 -0.09 19.29
N VAL A 67 0.43 -0.37 18.02
CA VAL A 67 1.31 0.02 16.91
C VAL A 67 1.49 1.53 16.85
N LEU A 68 0.42 2.31 16.99
CA LEU A 68 0.52 3.78 17.03
C LEU A 68 1.42 4.23 18.19
N THR A 69 1.25 3.67 19.38
CA THR A 69 2.06 4.02 20.56
C THR A 69 3.53 3.60 20.40
N ASP A 70 3.79 2.38 19.91
CA ASP A 70 5.14 1.86 19.69
C ASP A 70 5.89 2.67 18.62
N ASN A 71 5.17 3.24 17.64
CA ASN A 71 5.73 4.14 16.62
C ASN A 71 5.78 5.62 17.07
N GLY A 72 5.50 5.93 18.34
CA GLY A 72 5.57 7.29 18.89
C GLY A 72 4.53 8.26 18.32
N GLN A 73 3.43 7.73 17.77
CA GLN A 73 2.34 8.50 17.20
C GLN A 73 1.29 8.89 18.24
#